data_AF-A0A1E5UTZ6-F1
#
_entry.id   AF-A0A1E5UTZ6-F1
#
_cell.length_a   1.000
_cell.length_b   1.000
_cell.length_c   1.000
_cell.angle_alpha   90.00
_cell.angle_beta   90.00
_cell.angle_gamma   90.00
#
_symmetry.space_group_name_H-M   'P 1'
#
loop_
_entity.id
_entity.type
_entity.pdbx_description
1 polymer ?
#
loop_
_entity_poly.entity_id
_entity_poly.type
_entity_poly.pdbx_seq_one_letter_code
_entity_poly.pdbx_strand_id
1 'polypeptide(L)' 'MGRVKLKIKKLENNSGRVVTYSKRRSGIVKKAKELSILCDIDLILLMFSPTGKPTICIGERR' A
#
# COMPACT_ATOMS: atom_id res chain seq x y z
N MET A 1 14.55 -3.83 -16.90
CA MET A 1 14.97 -2.61 -16.19
C MET A 1 14.79 -2.81 -14.69
N GLY A 2 15.82 -2.49 -13.88
CA GLY A 2 15.83 -2.70 -12.43
C GLY A 2 15.04 -1.65 -11.63
N ARG A 3 15.17 -1.69 -10.30
CA ARG A 3 14.53 -0.73 -9.39
C ARG A 3 15.21 0.64 -9.50
N VAL A 4 14.44 1.67 -9.83
CA VAL A 4 14.93 3.07 -9.91
C VAL A 4 14.58 3.83 -8.63
N LYS A 5 15.50 4.66 -8.13
CA LYS A 5 15.27 5.54 -6.97
C LYS A 5 14.35 6.70 -7.37
N LEU A 6 13.26 6.89 -6.62
CA LEU A 6 12.33 8.01 -6.81
C LEU A 6 12.46 9.01 -5.65
N LYS A 7 12.29 10.31 -5.93
CA LYS A 7 12.15 11.33 -4.88
C LYS A 7 10.82 11.13 -4.14
N ILE A 8 10.79 11.31 -2.82
CA ILE A 8 9.56 11.23 -2.01
C ILE A 8 8.79 12.54 -2.18
N LYS A 9 7.99 12.59 -3.24
CA LYS A 9 7.06 13.69 -3.58
C LYS A 9 5.90 13.13 -4.40
N LYS A 10 4.86 13.94 -4.63
CA LYS A 10 3.77 13.59 -5.54
C LYS A 10 4.34 13.31 -6.95
N LEU A 11 3.90 12.22 -7.58
CA LEU A 11 4.23 11.93 -8.97
C LEU A 11 3.32 12.75 -9.88
N GLU A 12 3.93 13.54 -10.78
CA GLU A 12 3.21 14.36 -11.77
C GLU A 12 2.57 13.51 -12.87
N ASN A 13 3.29 12.47 -13.34
CA ASN A 13 2.78 11.53 -14.32
C ASN A 13 1.62 10.71 -13.71
N ASN A 14 0.40 10.89 -14.23
CA ASN A 14 -0.80 10.22 -13.73
C ASN A 14 -0.72 8.70 -13.89
N SER A 15 -0.33 8.20 -15.07
CA SER A 15 -0.19 6.76 -15.33
C SER A 15 0.88 6.14 -14.42
N GLY A 16 2.03 6.82 -14.29
CA GLY A 16 3.10 6.42 -13.38
C GLY A 16 2.65 6.38 -11.93
N ARG A 17 1.82 7.34 -11.51
CA ARG A 17 1.25 7.42 -10.16
C ARG A 17 0.28 6.27 -9.86
N VAL A 18 -0.62 5.94 -10.79
CA VAL A 18 -1.55 4.82 -10.63
C VAL A 18 -0.80 3.48 -10.54
N VAL A 19 0.17 3.23 -11.42
CA VAL A 19 0.98 2.00 -11.39
C VAL A 19 1.81 1.91 -10.10
N THR A 20 2.44 3.02 -9.71
CA THR A 20 3.23 3.08 -8.47
C THR A 20 2.36 2.85 -7.24
N TYR A 21 1.17 3.44 -7.19
CA TYR A 21 0.19 3.20 -6.14
C TYR A 21 -0.16 1.72 -6.07
N SER A 22 -0.54 1.07 -7.17
CA SER A 22 -0.91 -0.35 -7.18
C SER A 22 0.20 -1.25 -6.64
N LYS A 23 1.46 -1.01 -7.05
CA LYS A 23 2.63 -1.76 -6.56
C LYS A 23 2.89 -1.53 -5.07
N ARG A 24 2.87 -0.26 -4.61
CA ARG A 24 3.11 0.07 -3.19
C ARG A 24 1.99 -0.40 -2.28
N ARG A 25 0.73 -0.26 -2.70
CA ARG A 25 -0.45 -0.74 -2.00
C ARG A 25 -0.31 -2.24 -1.68
N SER A 26 0.08 -3.04 -2.68
CA SER A 26 0.30 -4.49 -2.48
C SER A 26 1.37 -4.78 -1.43
N GLY A 27 2.48 -4.03 -1.44
CA GLY A 27 3.56 -4.20 -0.47
C GLY A 27 3.14 -3.80 0.96
N ILE A 28 2.42 -2.68 1.10
CA ILE A 28 1.94 -2.20 2.40
C ILE A 28 0.90 -3.16 2.98
N VAL A 29 -0.06 -3.63 2.17
CA VAL A 29 -1.08 -4.60 2.61
C VAL A 29 -0.42 -5.88 3.13
N LYS A 30 0.60 -6.40 2.43
CA LYS A 30 1.36 -7.56 2.88
C LYS A 30 2.04 -7.30 4.23
N LYS A 31 2.69 -6.15 4.39
CA LYS A 31 3.37 -5.77 5.64
C LYS A 31 2.41 -5.58 6.81
N ALA A 32 1.25 -4.98 6.55
CA ALA A 32 0.20 -4.82 7.55
C ALA A 32 -0.30 -6.17 8.07
N LYS A 33 -0.50 -7.15 7.18
CA LYS A 33 -0.88 -8.51 7.55
C LYS A 33 0.23 -9.24 8.32
N GLU A 34 1.48 -9.17 7.84
CA GLU A 34 2.64 -9.74 8.56
C GLU A 34 2.75 -9.17 9.98
N LEU A 35 2.61 -7.85 10.14
CA LEU A 35 2.70 -7.18 11.44
C LEU A 35 1.58 -7.60 12.40
N SER A 36 0.34 -7.68 11.89
CA SER A 36 -0.82 -8.12 12.68
C SER A 36 -0.63 -9.53 13.23
N ILE A 37 -0.10 -10.45 12.42
CA ILE A 37 0.19 -11.83 12.84
C ILE A 37 1.38 -11.90 13.80
N LEU A 38 2.49 -11.24 13.47
CA LEU A 38 3.73 -11.34 14.26
C LEU A 38 3.62 -10.73 15.65
N CYS A 39 2.78 -9.71 15.81
CA CYS A 39 2.62 -9.00 17.07
C CYS A 39 1.28 -9.28 17.77
N ASP A 40 0.42 -10.12 17.19
CA ASP A 40 -0.95 -10.39 17.66
C ASP A 40 -1.75 -9.10 17.96
N ILE A 41 -1.77 -8.19 16.99
CA ILE A 41 -2.46 -6.90 17.13
C ILE A 41 -3.59 -6.76 16.11
N ASP A 42 -4.69 -6.16 16.56
CA ASP A 42 -5.74 -5.65 15.68
C ASP A 42 -5.19 -4.46 14.89
N LEU A 43 -5.31 -4.50 13.56
CA LEU A 43 -4.78 -3.48 12.66
C LEU A 43 -5.80 -3.15 11.57
N ILE A 44 -6.00 -1.86 11.27
CA ILE A 44 -6.81 -1.41 10.15
C ILE A 44 -5.97 -0.52 9.23
N LEU A 45 -6.00 -0.82 7.94
CA LEU A 45 -5.40 0.00 6.89
C LEU A 45 -6.48 0.44 5.90
N LEU A 46 -6.69 1.76 5.81
CA LEU A 46 -7.61 2.39 4.86
C LEU A 46 -6.81 3.23 3.86
N MET A 47 -7.06 3.04 2.57
CA MET A 47 -6.42 3.80 1.50
C MET A 47 -7.41 4.15 0.41
N PHE A 48 -7.30 5.35 -0.15
CA PHE A 48 -8.03 5.75 -1.36
C PHE A 48 -7.10 5.74 -2.56
N SER A 49 -7.53 5.11 -3.65
CA SER A 49 -6.77 5.14 -4.89
C SER A 49 -6.82 6.54 -5.51
N PRO A 50 -5.89 6.87 -6.42
CA PRO A 50 -6.00 8.06 -7.27
C PRO A 50 -7.28 8.10 -8.11
N THR A 51 -7.98 6.97 -8.24
CA THR A 51 -9.28 6.85 -8.93
C THR A 51 -10.48 6.95 -7.98
N GLY A 52 -10.26 7.31 -6.71
CA GLY A 52 -11.31 7.48 -5.71
C GLY A 52 -11.84 6.19 -5.10
N LYS A 53 -11.31 5.02 -5.48
CA LYS A 53 -11.77 3.73 -4.95
C LYS A 53 -11.17 3.49 -3.57
N PRO A 54 -11.98 3.25 -2.52
CA PRO A 54 -11.47 2.86 -1.22
C PRO A 54 -10.93 1.42 -1.26
N THR A 55 -9.91 1.16 -0.46
CA THR A 55 -9.41 -0.17 -0.13
C THR A 55 -9.27 -0.23 1.40
N ILE A 56 -9.91 -1.22 2.00
CA ILE A 56 -9.74 -1.55 3.41
C ILE A 56 -9.00 -2.89 3.53
N CYS A 57 -8.05 -2.95 4.45
CA CYS A 57 -7.41 -4.18 4.88
C CYS A 57 -7.52 -4.25 6.41
N ILE A 58 -8.04 -5.36 6.91
CA ILE A 58 -8.15 -5.65 8.33
C ILE A 58 -7.11 -6.72 8.64
N GLY A 59 -6.30 -6.49 9.67
CA GLY A 59 -5.36 -7.45 10.20
C GLY A 59 -6.10 -8.65 10.77
N GLU A 60 -5.64 -9.85 10.44
CA GLU A 60 -6.16 -11.09 11.02
C GLU A 60 -5.32 -11.43 12.25
N ARG A 61 -5.95 -11.48 13.43
CA ARG A 61 -5.42 -12.23 14.56
C ARG A 61 -5.60 -13.71 14.24
N ARG A 62 -4.53 -14.47 14.20
CA ARG A 62 -4.56 -15.91 13.93
C ARG A 62 -3.71 -16.65 14.93
#